data_AF-A0A7V7CWW4-F1
#
_entry.id   AF-A0A7V7CWW4-F1
#
_cell.length_a   1.000
_cell.length_b   1.000
_cell.length_c   1.000
_cell.angle_alpha   90.00
_cell.angle_beta   90.00
_cell.angle_gamma   90.00
#
_symmetry.space_group_name_H-M   'P 1'
#
loop_
_entity.id
_entity.type
_entity.pdbx_description
1 polymer ?
#
loop_
_entity_poly.entity_id
_entity_poly.type
_entity_poly.pdbx_seq_one_letter_code
_entity_poly.pdbx_strand_id
1 'polypeptide(L)'
;MSYKRVSLSHFLLQEQRRLGGTGTFTTLLTDIRTACKMISHEVNRGALAGNLGAAGQENVQGEQQKKLDVLANEIFLHLNALGGSYAGMASEELEDVHAVHGAAGRYLLLFDPLDGSSNIDVNISVGSIFSILRLPEGLDPSAEAAFLQPGVQQVAAGYAIYGSSTMLVLTTGHGVNGFTLDQNVGIFVLTHPNMRIPEDTEEYSINASRSRFWSPPVRRYIDECQAGKAGP
;
A
#
# COMPACT_ATOMS: atom_id res chain seq x y z
N MET A 1 -1.24 34.49 8.76
CA MET A 1 -1.86 33.38 8.00
C MET A 1 -2.59 32.46 8.98
N SER A 2 -3.84 32.09 8.72
CA SER A 2 -4.58 31.11 9.54
C SER A 2 -4.13 29.69 9.16
N TYR A 3 -3.87 28.84 10.15
CA TYR A 3 -3.47 27.44 9.94
C TYR A 3 -4.64 26.63 9.36
N LYS A 4 -4.47 26.07 8.16
CA LYS A 4 -5.55 25.38 7.40
C LYS A 4 -5.23 23.92 7.02
N ARG A 5 -4.23 23.30 7.64
CA ARG A 5 -3.83 21.91 7.31
C ARG A 5 -4.83 20.90 7.88
N VAL A 6 -5.26 19.94 7.07
CA VAL A 6 -6.15 18.84 7.47
C VAL A 6 -5.30 17.58 7.64
N SER A 7 -5.31 16.98 8.83
CA SER A 7 -4.63 15.69 9.02
C SER A 7 -5.48 14.53 8.53
N LEU A 8 -4.86 13.39 8.22
CA LEU A 8 -5.58 12.17 7.83
C LEU A 8 -6.67 11.79 8.85
N SER A 9 -6.40 11.89 10.15
CA SER A 9 -7.41 11.59 11.18
C SER A 9 -8.61 12.53 11.08
N HIS A 10 -8.41 13.83 10.87
CA HIS A 10 -9.51 14.77 10.69
C HIS A 10 -10.29 14.50 9.40
N PHE A 11 -9.58 14.17 8.31
CA PHE A 11 -10.20 13.81 7.04
C PHE A 11 -11.10 12.57 7.19
N LEU A 12 -10.61 11.49 7.81
CA LEU A 12 -11.39 10.26 8.02
C LEU A 12 -12.62 10.50 8.90
N LEU A 13 -12.50 11.33 9.95
CA LEU A 13 -13.64 11.73 10.77
C LEU A 13 -14.68 12.54 9.99
N GLN A 14 -14.24 13.42 9.08
CA GLN A 14 -15.15 14.19 8.22
C GLN A 14 -15.87 13.27 7.23
N GLU A 15 -15.15 12.35 6.58
CA GLU A 15 -15.72 11.37 5.66
C GLU A 15 -16.71 10.43 6.35
N GLN A 16 -16.40 9.97 7.56
CA GLN A 16 -17.31 9.17 8.36
C GLN A 16 -18.63 9.91 8.63
N ARG A 17 -18.58 11.19 9.01
CA ARG A 17 -19.77 12.02 9.23
C ARG A 17 -20.57 12.21 7.94
N ARG A 18 -19.88 12.44 6.82
CA ARG A 18 -20.49 12.62 5.50
C ARG A 18 -21.24 11.38 5.04
N LEU A 19 -20.71 10.19 5.34
CA LEU A 19 -21.24 8.90 4.88
C LEU A 19 -22.15 8.19 5.90
N GLY A 20 -22.33 8.75 7.11
CA GLY A 20 -23.15 8.13 8.16
C GLY A 20 -22.55 6.84 8.74
N GLY A 21 -21.22 6.69 8.70
CA GLY A 21 -20.53 5.44 9.07
C GLY A 21 -20.33 5.23 10.58
N THR A 22 -20.17 3.95 10.97
CA THR A 22 -20.00 3.50 12.38
C THR A 22 -18.63 3.80 13.00
N GLY A 23 -17.67 4.30 12.22
CA GLY A 23 -16.31 4.64 12.67
C GLY A 23 -15.27 3.53 12.55
N THR A 24 -15.67 2.32 12.15
CA THR A 24 -14.75 1.19 11.98
C THR A 24 -13.66 1.45 10.92
N PHE A 25 -13.97 2.17 9.84
CA PHE A 25 -12.97 2.56 8.83
C PHE A 25 -11.88 3.48 9.36
N THR A 26 -12.20 4.34 10.32
CA THR A 26 -11.22 5.25 10.95
C THR A 26 -10.19 4.45 11.73
N THR A 27 -10.60 3.39 12.43
CA THR A 27 -9.70 2.49 13.16
C THR A 27 -8.82 1.69 12.19
N LEU A 28 -9.43 1.05 11.18
CA LEU A 28 -8.72 0.22 10.18
C LEU A 28 -7.53 0.97 9.55
N LEU A 29 -7.73 2.23 9.18
CA LEU A 29 -6.71 3.05 8.52
C LEU A 29 -5.72 3.69 9.51
N THR A 30 -6.04 3.73 10.80
CA THR A 30 -5.15 4.29 11.83
C THR A 30 -3.92 3.41 12.06
N ASP A 31 -4.11 2.09 12.07
CA ASP A 31 -3.04 1.11 12.27
C ASP A 31 -2.15 1.03 11.03
N ILE A 32 -2.74 0.94 9.83
CA ILE A 32 -2.01 1.03 8.55
C ILE A 32 -1.17 2.31 8.47
N ARG A 33 -1.76 3.47 8.79
CA ARG A 33 -1.03 4.74 8.81
C ARG A 33 0.19 4.67 9.74
N THR A 34 0.04 4.04 10.90
CA THR A 34 1.12 3.92 11.88
C THR A 34 2.21 2.98 11.39
N ALA A 35 1.84 1.84 10.77
CA ALA A 35 2.76 0.94 10.10
C ALA A 35 3.58 1.69 9.02
N CYS A 36 2.91 2.43 8.13
CA CYS A 36 3.58 3.19 7.09
C CYS A 36 4.54 4.26 7.63
N LYS A 37 4.26 4.86 8.80
CA LYS A 37 5.21 5.79 9.44
C LYS A 37 6.45 5.07 9.96
N MET A 38 6.29 3.89 10.56
CA MET A 38 7.41 3.11 11.08
C MET A 38 8.29 2.61 9.93
N ILE A 39 7.68 2.09 8.87
CA ILE A 39 8.42 1.64 7.68
C ILE A 39 9.13 2.82 7.01
N SER A 40 8.47 3.97 6.85
CA SER A 40 9.11 5.21 6.37
C SER A 40 10.34 5.59 7.20
N HIS A 41 10.26 5.46 8.53
CA HIS A 41 11.40 5.74 9.41
C HIS A 41 12.56 4.78 9.14
N GLU A 42 12.30 3.48 9.03
CA GLU A 42 13.34 2.48 8.78
C GLU A 42 13.96 2.61 7.39
N VAL A 43 13.15 2.84 6.35
CA VAL A 43 13.61 3.12 4.97
C VAL A 43 14.53 4.35 4.96
N ASN A 44 14.14 5.44 5.63
CA ASN A 44 14.93 6.69 5.65
C ASN A 44 16.26 6.57 6.41
N ARG A 45 16.38 5.60 7.32
CA ARG A 45 17.67 5.33 7.99
C ARG A 45 18.62 4.56 7.09
N GLY A 46 18.09 3.77 6.15
CA GLY A 46 18.88 3.04 5.15
C GLY A 46 20.08 2.32 5.77
N ALA A 47 21.28 2.61 5.25
CA ALA A 47 22.53 1.99 5.69
C ALA A 47 22.85 2.21 7.18
N LEU A 48 22.35 3.30 7.78
CA LEU A 48 22.60 3.63 9.19
C LEU A 48 21.84 2.71 10.15
N ALA A 49 20.80 2.00 9.68
CA ALA A 49 20.07 1.05 10.49
C ALA A 49 20.75 -0.33 10.56
N GLY A 50 21.71 -0.62 9.67
CA GLY A 50 22.28 -1.98 9.52
C GLY A 50 21.29 -3.00 8.94
N ASN A 51 20.15 -2.52 8.44
CA ASN A 51 19.04 -3.31 7.89
C ASN A 51 19.12 -3.45 6.37
N LEU A 52 20.19 -2.95 5.74
CA LEU A 52 20.47 -3.19 4.32
C LEU A 52 21.13 -4.55 4.12
N GLY A 53 20.66 -5.30 3.13
CA GLY A 53 21.17 -6.62 2.76
C GLY A 53 20.19 -7.78 3.01
N ALA A 54 20.58 -8.97 2.53
CA ALA A 54 19.78 -10.17 2.61
C ALA A 54 19.54 -10.63 4.06
N ALA A 55 18.33 -11.08 4.35
CA ALA A 55 17.98 -11.79 5.58
C ALA A 55 18.49 -13.24 5.59
N GLY A 56 18.95 -13.73 4.43
CA GLY A 56 19.44 -15.10 4.24
C GLY A 56 18.35 -16.14 4.03
N GLN A 57 17.10 -15.71 3.82
CA GLN A 57 15.94 -16.55 3.49
C GLN A 57 15.43 -16.18 2.08
N GLU A 58 14.91 -17.16 1.35
CA GLU A 58 14.17 -16.94 0.10
C GLU A 58 12.67 -16.86 0.43
N ASN A 59 11.96 -15.89 -0.15
CA ASN A 59 10.51 -15.76 0.02
C ASN A 59 9.74 -16.77 -0.87
N VAL A 60 8.42 -16.82 -0.73
CA VAL A 60 7.54 -17.75 -1.47
C VAL A 60 7.52 -17.52 -2.98
N GLN A 61 8.06 -16.39 -3.44
CA GLN A 61 8.20 -16.02 -4.86
C GLN A 61 9.59 -16.36 -5.42
N GLY A 62 10.50 -16.91 -4.60
CA GLY A 62 11.87 -17.27 -4.98
C GLY A 62 12.82 -16.08 -5.04
N GLU A 63 12.51 -14.98 -4.36
CA GLU A 63 13.37 -13.81 -4.25
C GLU A 63 14.15 -13.81 -2.92
N GLN A 64 15.35 -13.21 -2.90
CA GLN A 64 16.12 -13.04 -1.67
C GLN A 64 15.45 -12.00 -0.76
N GLN A 65 14.89 -12.47 0.35
CA GLN A 65 14.21 -11.60 1.30
C GLN A 65 15.22 -10.66 1.98
N LYS A 66 14.95 -9.35 1.95
CA LYS A 66 15.80 -8.37 2.66
C LYS A 66 15.33 -8.24 4.09
N LYS A 67 16.24 -7.83 4.99
CA LYS A 67 15.89 -7.61 6.40
C LYS A 67 14.78 -6.59 6.58
N LEU A 68 14.70 -5.61 5.68
CA LEU A 68 13.67 -4.57 5.72
C LEU A 68 12.28 -5.11 5.32
N ASP A 69 12.22 -6.10 4.42
CA ASP A 69 10.97 -6.76 4.03
C ASP A 69 10.36 -7.52 5.22
N VAL A 70 11.20 -8.31 5.91
CA VAL A 70 10.81 -9.03 7.14
C VAL A 70 10.28 -8.05 8.18
N LEU A 71 11.02 -6.97 8.42
CA LEU A 71 10.63 -5.96 9.41
C LEU A 71 9.33 -5.24 9.03
N ALA A 72 9.16 -4.89 7.75
CA ALA A 72 7.93 -4.26 7.26
C ALA A 72 6.73 -5.20 7.44
N ASN A 73 6.87 -6.48 7.13
CA ASN A 73 5.86 -7.50 7.35
C ASN A 73 5.49 -7.64 8.84
N GLU A 74 6.49 -7.75 9.72
CA GLU A 74 6.28 -7.82 11.17
C GLU A 74 5.54 -6.59 11.71
N ILE A 75 5.90 -5.38 11.26
CA ILE A 75 5.22 -4.14 11.63
C ILE A 75 3.75 -4.17 11.21
N PHE A 76 3.46 -4.58 9.97
CA PHE A 76 2.08 -4.67 9.48
C PHE A 76 1.27 -5.68 10.27
N LEU A 77 1.76 -6.91 10.43
CA LEU A 77 1.07 -7.97 11.17
C LEU A 77 0.83 -7.55 12.62
N HIS A 78 1.85 -7.05 13.31
CA HIS A 78 1.74 -6.71 14.72
C HIS A 78 0.73 -5.58 14.96
N LEU A 79 0.88 -4.45 14.27
CA LEU A 79 0.03 -3.28 14.53
C LEU A 79 -1.42 -3.52 14.14
N ASN A 80 -1.67 -4.20 13.02
CA ASN A 80 -3.04 -4.42 12.55
C ASN A 80 -3.74 -5.56 13.32
N ALA A 81 -3.01 -6.47 13.97
CA ALA A 81 -3.60 -7.44 14.89
C ALA A 81 -4.11 -6.77 16.18
N LEU A 82 -3.42 -5.74 16.69
CA LEU A 82 -3.79 -5.05 17.93
C LEU A 82 -5.09 -4.25 17.83
N GLY A 83 -5.42 -3.74 16.65
CA GLY A 83 -6.59 -2.88 16.42
C GLY A 83 -7.95 -3.60 16.52
N GLY A 84 -7.95 -4.94 16.58
CA GLY A 84 -9.15 -5.78 16.74
C GLY A 84 -10.17 -5.70 15.61
N SER A 85 -9.87 -4.98 14.53
CA SER A 85 -10.79 -4.72 13.43
C SER A 85 -10.64 -5.73 12.28
N TYR A 86 -9.45 -6.32 12.14
CA TYR A 86 -9.14 -7.36 11.17
C TYR A 86 -9.28 -8.74 11.79
N ALA A 87 -9.91 -9.67 11.07
CA ALA A 87 -10.04 -11.07 11.46
C ALA A 87 -8.93 -11.94 10.88
N GLY A 88 -8.34 -11.51 9.76
CA GLY A 88 -7.27 -12.22 9.09
C GLY A 88 -6.49 -11.28 8.18
N MET A 89 -5.27 -11.69 7.84
CA MET A 89 -4.35 -10.93 7.01
C MET A 89 -3.69 -11.85 5.97
N ALA A 90 -3.43 -11.32 4.77
CA ALA A 90 -2.61 -11.97 3.76
C ALA A 90 -1.46 -11.02 3.37
N SER A 91 -0.25 -11.53 3.38
CA SER A 91 0.96 -10.78 3.09
C SER A 91 1.65 -11.39 1.89
N GLU A 92 2.28 -10.56 1.06
CA GLU A 92 3.19 -11.01 0.00
C GLU A 92 4.38 -11.83 0.56
N GLU A 93 4.73 -11.62 1.83
CA GLU A 93 5.85 -12.27 2.53
C GLU A 93 5.47 -13.57 3.27
N LEU A 94 4.22 -14.04 3.17
CA LEU A 94 3.74 -15.26 3.82
C LEU A 94 3.17 -16.26 2.81
N GLU A 95 3.38 -17.55 3.04
CA GLU A 95 2.79 -18.63 2.23
C GLU A 95 1.29 -18.78 2.55
N ASP A 96 0.97 -18.84 3.85
CA ASP A 96 -0.39 -18.99 4.34
C ASP A 96 -0.96 -17.67 4.88
N VAL A 97 -2.29 -17.59 4.92
CA VAL A 97 -3.00 -16.48 5.55
C VAL A 97 -2.80 -16.47 7.07
N HIS A 98 -2.68 -15.28 7.63
CA HIS A 98 -2.49 -15.05 9.06
C HIS A 98 -3.81 -14.70 9.75
N ALA A 99 -4.40 -15.65 10.48
CA ALA A 99 -5.60 -15.40 11.27
C ALA A 99 -5.30 -14.57 12.52
N VAL A 100 -6.12 -13.56 12.80
CA VAL A 100 -6.00 -12.72 13.99
C VAL A 100 -6.83 -13.33 15.12
N HIS A 101 -6.18 -14.04 16.03
CA HIS A 101 -6.86 -14.69 17.15
C HIS A 101 -7.32 -13.69 18.22
N GLY A 102 -8.52 -13.91 18.77
CA GLY A 102 -9.07 -13.10 19.87
C GLY A 102 -9.76 -11.79 19.44
N ALA A 103 -9.76 -11.47 18.15
CA ALA A 103 -10.48 -10.32 17.60
C ALA A 103 -11.81 -10.75 16.94
N ALA A 104 -12.89 -10.03 17.22
CA ALA A 104 -14.16 -10.16 16.49
C ALA A 104 -14.16 -9.30 15.21
N GLY A 105 -13.03 -9.29 14.51
CA GLY A 105 -12.82 -8.49 13.31
C GLY A 105 -13.85 -8.84 12.23
N ARG A 106 -14.22 -7.85 11.40
CA ARG A 106 -15.15 -8.05 10.27
C ARG A 106 -14.50 -7.78 8.92
N TYR A 107 -13.19 -7.54 8.94
CA TYR A 107 -12.41 -7.13 7.79
C TYR A 107 -11.20 -8.03 7.61
N LEU A 108 -10.71 -8.10 6.39
CA LEU A 108 -9.49 -8.77 6.01
C LEU A 108 -8.52 -7.72 5.44
N LEU A 109 -7.24 -7.85 5.77
CA LEU A 109 -6.18 -6.99 5.25
C LEU A 109 -5.30 -7.80 4.30
N LEU A 110 -5.15 -7.35 3.07
CA LEU A 110 -4.14 -7.86 2.14
C LEU A 110 -3.11 -6.78 1.95
N PHE A 111 -1.82 -7.12 1.98
CA PHE A 111 -0.78 -6.12 1.83
C PHE A 111 0.49 -6.67 1.18
N ASP A 112 1.14 -5.78 0.45
CA ASP A 112 2.55 -5.87 0.12
C ASP A 112 3.28 -4.92 1.08
N PRO A 113 4.04 -5.45 2.05
CA PRO A 113 4.65 -4.64 3.08
C PRO A 113 5.76 -3.75 2.54
N LEU A 114 6.45 -4.14 1.45
CA LEU A 114 7.56 -3.37 0.90
C LEU A 114 7.76 -3.60 -0.62
N ASP A 115 6.87 -3.00 -1.41
CA ASP A 115 6.94 -3.03 -2.87
C ASP A 115 8.22 -2.36 -3.39
N GLY A 116 8.84 -3.02 -4.36
CA GLY A 116 10.08 -2.58 -4.97
C GLY A 116 11.31 -2.79 -4.09
N SER A 117 11.31 -3.75 -3.17
CA SER A 117 12.43 -4.05 -2.27
C SER A 117 13.81 -4.14 -2.98
N SER A 118 13.84 -4.63 -4.23
CA SER A 118 15.03 -4.63 -5.09
C SER A 118 15.70 -3.25 -5.26
N ASN A 119 14.92 -2.17 -5.20
CA ASN A 119 15.35 -0.77 -5.33
C ASN A 119 15.98 -0.17 -4.06
N ILE A 120 15.86 -0.84 -2.91
CA ILE A 120 16.34 -0.32 -1.60
C ILE A 120 17.83 -0.03 -1.63
N ASP A 121 18.65 -0.95 -2.16
CA ASP A 121 20.12 -0.83 -2.10
C ASP A 121 20.67 0.26 -3.02
N VAL A 122 19.87 0.70 -3.99
CA VAL A 122 20.20 1.79 -4.94
C VAL A 122 19.48 3.09 -4.60
N ASN A 123 18.81 3.15 -3.44
CA ASN A 123 18.14 4.35 -2.92
C ASN A 123 17.10 4.95 -3.88
N ILE A 124 16.35 4.07 -4.57
CA ILE A 124 15.20 4.44 -5.39
C ILE A 124 13.92 4.28 -4.55
N SER A 125 12.86 5.01 -4.90
CA SER A 125 11.57 4.94 -4.20
C SER A 125 11.04 3.52 -4.10
N VAL A 126 10.56 3.18 -2.92
CA VAL A 126 9.84 1.95 -2.57
C VAL A 126 8.50 2.30 -1.93
N GLY A 127 7.65 1.32 -1.66
CA GLY A 127 6.32 1.59 -1.11
C GLY A 127 5.74 0.46 -0.29
N SER A 128 4.53 0.64 0.22
CA SER A 128 3.70 -0.46 0.72
C SER A 128 2.34 -0.36 0.07
N ILE A 129 1.72 -1.48 -0.24
CA ILE A 129 0.39 -1.54 -0.87
C ILE A 129 -0.54 -2.25 0.10
N PHE A 130 -1.79 -1.79 0.21
CA PHE A 130 -2.79 -2.46 1.03
C PHE A 130 -4.15 -2.46 0.38
N SER A 131 -4.91 -3.50 0.68
CA SER A 131 -6.28 -3.73 0.25
C SER A 131 -7.10 -4.23 1.44
N ILE A 132 -8.30 -3.66 1.60
CA ILE A 132 -9.21 -4.01 2.70
C ILE A 132 -10.48 -4.62 2.11
N LEU A 133 -10.80 -5.82 2.57
CA LEU A 133 -12.03 -6.55 2.25
C LEU A 133 -12.90 -6.71 3.49
N ARG A 134 -14.19 -7.01 3.28
CA ARG A 134 -15.03 -7.55 4.36
C ARG A 134 -14.80 -9.06 4.43
N LEU A 135 -14.80 -9.60 5.64
CA LEU A 135 -14.89 -11.05 5.83
C LEU A 135 -16.28 -11.51 5.36
N PRO A 136 -16.40 -12.43 4.39
CA PRO A 136 -17.69 -12.95 3.96
C PRO A 136 -18.38 -13.70 5.10
N GLU A 137 -19.71 -13.58 5.17
CA GLU A 137 -20.48 -14.22 6.23
C GLU A 137 -20.32 -15.74 6.22
N GLY A 138 -20.03 -16.32 7.39
CA GLY A 138 -19.86 -17.76 7.55
C GLY A 138 -18.52 -18.34 7.09
N LEU A 139 -17.60 -17.53 6.55
CA LEU A 139 -16.25 -17.99 6.24
C LEU A 139 -15.30 -17.87 7.44
N ASP A 140 -14.40 -18.83 7.55
CA ASP A 140 -13.31 -18.84 8.51
C ASP A 140 -12.20 -17.88 8.04
N PRO A 141 -11.76 -16.89 8.84
CA PRO A 141 -10.68 -15.98 8.47
C PRO A 141 -9.31 -16.65 8.35
N SER A 142 -9.15 -17.90 8.78
CA SER A 142 -7.96 -18.72 8.55
C SER A 142 -7.98 -19.48 7.22
N ALA A 143 -9.10 -19.46 6.50
CA ALA A 143 -9.21 -20.09 5.19
C ALA A 143 -8.83 -19.12 4.07
N GLU A 144 -7.92 -19.53 3.17
CA GLU A 144 -7.54 -18.75 1.98
C GLU A 144 -8.75 -18.29 1.15
N ALA A 145 -9.79 -19.13 1.06
CA ALA A 145 -11.03 -18.82 0.35
C ALA A 145 -11.70 -17.51 0.82
N ALA A 146 -11.47 -17.08 2.07
CA ALA A 146 -11.96 -15.80 2.57
C ALA A 146 -11.32 -14.59 1.88
N PHE A 147 -10.10 -14.73 1.36
CA PHE A 147 -9.31 -13.68 0.71
C PHE A 147 -9.44 -13.66 -0.80
N LEU A 148 -9.86 -14.77 -1.42
CA LEU A 148 -10.03 -14.91 -2.88
C LEU A 148 -11.31 -14.25 -3.40
N GLN A 149 -11.50 -12.97 -3.05
CA GLN A 149 -12.63 -12.15 -3.48
C GLN A 149 -12.25 -11.28 -4.69
N PRO A 150 -13.20 -10.96 -5.59
CA PRO A 150 -12.90 -10.08 -6.71
C PRO A 150 -12.61 -8.65 -6.24
N GLY A 151 -11.66 -7.98 -6.88
CA GLY A 151 -11.19 -6.64 -6.46
C GLY A 151 -12.26 -5.54 -6.40
N VAL A 152 -13.41 -5.73 -7.06
CA VAL A 152 -14.58 -4.83 -6.94
C VAL A 152 -15.25 -4.86 -5.57
N GLN A 153 -14.91 -5.84 -4.71
CA GLN A 153 -15.40 -5.95 -3.33
C GLN A 153 -14.52 -5.20 -2.32
N GLN A 154 -13.42 -4.58 -2.76
CA GLN A 154 -12.57 -3.76 -1.91
C GLN A 154 -13.37 -2.61 -1.32
N VAL A 155 -13.31 -2.50 0.01
CA VAL A 155 -13.97 -1.41 0.73
C VAL A 155 -13.05 -0.21 0.95
N ALA A 156 -11.75 -0.44 0.91
CA ALA A 156 -10.73 0.59 0.88
C ALA A 156 -9.44 -0.03 0.32
N ALA A 157 -8.61 0.81 -0.29
CA ALA A 157 -7.30 0.43 -0.78
C ALA A 157 -6.40 1.65 -0.81
N GLY A 158 -5.10 1.41 -0.88
CA GLY A 158 -4.14 2.48 -1.00
C GLY A 158 -2.73 1.96 -1.05
N TYR A 159 -1.80 2.92 -1.10
CA TYR A 159 -0.39 2.65 -1.05
C TYR A 159 0.35 3.80 -0.38
N ALA A 160 1.46 3.49 0.26
CA ALA A 160 2.44 4.46 0.71
C ALA A 160 3.63 4.48 -0.27
N ILE A 161 4.17 5.68 -0.53
CA ILE A 161 5.43 5.84 -1.26
C ILE A 161 6.47 6.37 -0.28
N TYR A 162 7.60 5.69 -0.19
CA TYR A 162 8.80 6.06 0.56
C TYR A 162 9.85 6.60 -0.42
N GLY A 163 9.59 7.78 -0.95
CA GLY A 163 10.49 8.48 -1.87
C GLY A 163 11.15 9.70 -1.22
N SER A 164 11.40 10.74 -2.01
CA SER A 164 11.91 12.04 -1.53
C SER A 164 11.06 12.67 -0.41
N SER A 165 9.75 12.37 -0.43
CA SER A 165 8.86 12.57 0.70
C SER A 165 8.00 11.33 0.87
N THR A 166 7.59 11.05 2.10
CA THR A 166 6.66 9.95 2.35
C THR A 166 5.23 10.41 2.08
N MET A 167 4.54 9.70 1.19
CA MET A 167 3.13 9.93 0.87
C MET A 167 2.30 8.69 1.17
N LEU A 168 1.05 8.89 1.56
CA LEU A 168 0.03 7.86 1.66
C LEU A 168 -1.13 8.27 0.75
N VAL A 169 -1.44 7.44 -0.23
CA VAL A 169 -2.56 7.63 -1.15
C VAL A 169 -3.59 6.56 -0.86
N LEU A 170 -4.85 6.95 -0.68
CA LEU A 170 -5.91 5.99 -0.36
C LEU A 170 -7.27 6.37 -0.96
N THR A 171 -8.13 5.37 -1.08
CA THR A 171 -9.54 5.49 -1.41
C THR A 171 -10.40 4.62 -0.50
N THR A 172 -11.63 5.06 -0.27
CA THR A 172 -12.71 4.33 0.42
C THR A 172 -13.94 4.16 -0.49
N GLY A 173 -13.75 4.29 -1.81
CA GLY A 173 -14.83 4.26 -2.81
C GLY A 173 -15.41 5.65 -3.16
N HIS A 174 -14.99 6.72 -2.48
CA HIS A 174 -15.46 8.09 -2.71
C HIS A 174 -14.32 9.04 -3.12
N GLY A 175 -13.64 8.71 -4.20
CA GLY A 175 -12.49 9.46 -4.70
C GLY A 175 -11.15 9.00 -4.10
N VAL A 176 -10.07 9.59 -4.59
CA VAL A 176 -8.69 9.26 -4.20
C VAL A 176 -8.05 10.50 -3.57
N ASN A 177 -7.35 10.33 -2.45
CA ASN A 177 -6.72 11.43 -1.75
C ASN A 177 -5.29 11.07 -1.34
N GLY A 178 -4.36 12.00 -1.53
CA GLY A 178 -2.96 11.88 -1.16
C GLY A 178 -2.59 12.75 0.04
N PHE A 179 -1.87 12.14 0.97
CA PHE A 179 -1.41 12.76 2.20
C PHE A 179 0.10 12.69 2.28
N THR A 180 0.76 13.78 2.64
CA THR A 180 2.22 13.81 2.83
C THR A 180 2.55 13.76 4.32
N LEU A 181 3.52 12.93 4.71
CA LEU A 181 4.00 12.83 6.09
C LEU A 181 4.85 14.04 6.45
N ASP A 182 4.42 14.82 7.43
CA ASP A 182 5.29 15.79 8.11
C ASP A 182 6.19 15.02 9.09
N GLN A 183 7.46 14.82 8.72
CA GLN A 183 8.44 14.06 9.51
C GLN A 183 8.72 14.71 10.87
N ASN A 184 8.59 16.04 11.00
CA ASN A 184 8.90 16.74 12.25
C ASN A 184 7.81 16.55 13.30
N VAL A 185 6.55 16.47 12.85
CA VAL A 185 5.38 16.33 13.74
C VAL A 185 4.85 14.90 13.78
N GLY A 186 5.18 14.08 12.78
CA GLY A 186 4.73 12.69 12.66
C GLY A 186 3.27 12.56 12.26
N ILE A 187 2.72 13.49 11.45
CA ILE A 187 1.34 13.44 10.99
C ILE A 187 1.25 13.45 9.46
N PHE A 188 0.34 12.66 8.91
CA PHE A 188 -0.03 12.75 7.50
C PHE A 188 -0.99 13.92 7.29
N VAL A 189 -0.63 14.82 6.39
CA VAL A 189 -1.39 16.04 6.05
C VAL A 189 -1.94 15.91 4.63
N LEU A 190 -3.21 16.25 4.43
CA LEU A 190 -3.84 16.27 3.11
C LEU A 190 -3.13 17.28 2.22
N THR A 191 -2.53 16.80 1.14
CA THR A 191 -1.78 17.62 0.17
C THR A 191 -2.35 17.50 -1.24
N HIS A 192 -2.99 16.37 -1.56
CA HIS A 192 -3.54 16.07 -2.89
C HIS A 192 -5.00 15.62 -2.76
N PRO A 193 -5.95 16.54 -2.57
CA PRO A 193 -7.37 16.20 -2.48
C PRO A 193 -7.93 15.81 -3.85
N ASN A 194 -8.82 14.81 -3.89
CA ASN A 194 -9.59 14.41 -5.07
C ASN A 194 -8.74 14.17 -6.33
N MET A 195 -7.66 13.39 -6.18
CA MET A 195 -6.76 13.04 -7.27
C MET A 195 -7.53 12.39 -8.43
N ARG A 196 -7.20 12.81 -9.66
CA ARG A 196 -7.69 12.23 -10.91
C ARG A 196 -6.50 12.07 -11.87
N ILE A 197 -6.52 11.00 -12.64
CA ILE A 197 -5.61 10.85 -13.78
C ILE A 197 -6.11 11.80 -14.88
N PRO A 198 -5.23 12.60 -15.52
CA PRO A 198 -5.59 13.39 -16.69
C PRO A 198 -6.15 12.53 -17.84
N GLU A 199 -7.03 13.10 -18.67
CA GLU A 199 -7.60 12.37 -19.81
C GLU A 199 -6.52 12.01 -20.86
N ASP A 200 -5.53 12.89 -21.02
CA ASP A 200 -4.37 12.69 -21.91
C ASP A 200 -3.08 12.63 -21.09
N THR A 201 -2.15 11.76 -21.50
CA THR A 201 -0.83 11.58 -20.84
C THR A 201 0.28 11.52 -21.88
N GLU A 202 1.51 11.86 -21.46
CA GLU A 202 2.68 11.95 -22.34
C GLU A 202 3.76 10.91 -22.04
N GLU A 203 3.51 10.04 -21.06
CA GLU A 203 4.49 9.08 -20.54
C GLU A 203 3.94 7.65 -20.60
N TYR A 204 4.83 6.69 -20.86
CA TYR A 204 4.56 5.27 -20.67
C TYR A 204 5.63 4.66 -19.76
N SER A 205 5.25 3.65 -18.98
CA SER A 205 6.16 2.92 -18.09
C SER A 205 6.14 1.43 -18.42
N ILE A 206 7.28 0.90 -18.87
CA ILE A 206 7.45 -0.51 -19.19
C ILE A 206 8.93 -0.91 -19.07
N ASN A 207 9.20 -2.16 -18.70
CA ASN A 207 10.56 -2.69 -18.73
C ASN A 207 11.00 -3.03 -20.17
N ALA A 208 11.65 -2.08 -20.84
CA ALA A 208 12.16 -2.20 -22.21
C ALA A 208 13.12 -3.38 -22.44
N SER A 209 13.81 -3.86 -21.40
CA SER A 209 14.72 -5.02 -21.51
C SER A 209 14.01 -6.34 -21.87
N ARG A 210 12.69 -6.39 -21.69
CA ARG A 210 11.83 -7.53 -22.00
C ARG A 210 11.19 -7.46 -23.40
N SER A 211 11.58 -6.49 -24.24
CA SER A 211 10.95 -6.22 -25.55
C SER A 211 10.79 -7.41 -26.49
N ARG A 212 11.76 -8.34 -26.47
CA ARG A 212 11.71 -9.59 -27.24
C ARG A 212 10.55 -10.52 -26.86
N PHE A 213 10.01 -10.38 -25.64
CA PHE A 213 8.92 -11.21 -25.11
C PHE A 213 7.56 -10.51 -25.14
N TRP A 214 7.51 -9.24 -25.55
CA TRP A 214 6.24 -8.52 -25.64
C TRP A 214 5.33 -9.15 -26.69
N SER A 215 4.05 -9.24 -26.36
CA SER A 215 3.03 -9.62 -27.32
C SER A 215 2.94 -8.57 -28.44
N PRO A 216 2.50 -8.96 -29.66
CA PRO A 216 2.40 -8.02 -30.77
C PRO A 216 1.61 -6.73 -30.45
N PRO A 217 0.47 -6.78 -29.71
CA PRO A 217 -0.25 -5.55 -29.34
C PRO A 217 0.55 -4.60 -28.44
N VAL A 218 1.28 -5.14 -27.46
CA VAL A 218 2.10 -4.32 -26.54
C VAL A 218 3.24 -3.67 -27.29
N ARG A 219 3.94 -4.43 -28.15
CA ARG A 219 5.03 -3.87 -28.97
C ARG A 219 4.52 -2.76 -29.86
N ARG A 220 3.42 -2.98 -30.57
CA ARG A 220 2.81 -1.99 -31.45
C ARG A 220 2.48 -0.70 -30.69
N TYR A 221 1.84 -0.80 -29.52
CA TYR A 221 1.50 0.35 -28.71
C TYR A 221 2.75 1.16 -28.31
N ILE A 222 3.82 0.50 -27.85
CA ILE A 222 5.07 1.18 -27.48
C ILE A 222 5.75 1.81 -28.70
N ASP A 223 5.76 1.13 -29.84
CA ASP A 223 6.32 1.67 -31.09
C ASP A 223 5.54 2.93 -31.54
N GLU A 224 4.21 2.93 -31.42
CA GLU A 224 3.35 4.09 -31.69
C GLU A 224 3.63 5.24 -30.71
N CYS A 225 3.75 4.97 -29.40
CA CYS A 225 4.15 5.96 -28.41
C CYS A 225 5.53 6.59 -28.71
N GLN A 226 6.50 5.77 -29.15
CA GLN A 226 7.84 6.23 -29.50
C GLN A 226 7.88 7.04 -30.80
N ALA A 227 7.05 6.70 -31.78
CA ALA A 227 6.90 7.47 -33.01
C ALA A 227 6.26 8.86 -32.74
N GLY A 228 5.54 9.00 -31.62
CA GLY A 228 4.90 10.25 -31.21
C GLY A 228 3.95 10.78 -32.29
N LYS A 229 3.95 12.09 -32.53
CA LYS A 229 3.10 12.74 -33.55
C LYS A 229 3.43 12.32 -35.00
N ALA A 230 4.53 11.60 -35.22
CA ALA A 230 4.92 11.08 -36.52
C ALA A 230 4.52 9.60 -36.73
N GLY A 231 3.90 8.97 -35.71
CA GLY A 231 3.28 7.65 -35.83
C GLY A 231 1.99 7.67 -36.66
N PRO A 232 1.47 6.49 -37.07
CA PRO A 232 0.21 6.37 -37.80
C PRO A 232 -1.01 6.90 -37.03
#